data_AF-A0A2M6ZVI6-F1
#
_entry.id   AF-A0A2M6ZVI6-F1
#
_cell.length_a   1.000
_cell.length_b   1.000
_cell.length_c   1.000
_cell.angle_alpha   90.00
_cell.angle_beta   90.00
_cell.angle_gamma   90.00
#
_symmetry.space_group_name_H-M   'P 1'
#
loop_
_entity.id
_entity.type
_entity.pdbx_description
1 polymer ?
#
loop_
_entity_poly.entity_id
_entity_poly.type
_entity_poly.pdbx_seq_one_letter_code
_entity_poly.pdbx_strand_id
1 'polypeptide(L)'
;MNTTDNSFIFYSRLHLIELTGIKASNLSELLEHLRTVPGSCIYHHTHHFIQRHQYLSPEPANDFAYWASESLGDKQLGEELA
;
A
#
# COMPACT_ATOMS: atom_id res chain seq x y z
N MET A 1 0.67 45.30 -9.53
CA MET A 1 0.56 43.90 -9.99
C MET A 1 -0.12 43.12 -8.87
N ASN A 2 -1.35 42.68 -9.09
CA ASN A 2 -2.10 41.87 -8.11
C ASN A 2 -1.52 40.45 -8.14
N THR A 3 -0.62 40.14 -7.20
CA THR A 3 -0.24 38.76 -6.91
C THR A 3 -1.46 38.05 -6.33
N THR A 4 -2.01 37.10 -7.08
CA THR A 4 -3.12 36.26 -6.67
C THR A 4 -2.75 35.52 -5.39
N ASP A 5 -3.45 35.84 -4.30
CA ASP A 5 -3.32 35.27 -2.94
C ASP A 5 -3.62 33.76 -2.85
N ASN A 6 -3.74 33.08 -4.01
CA ASN A 6 -4.05 31.66 -4.20
C ASN A 6 -3.03 30.98 -5.12
N SER A 7 -1.74 31.19 -4.86
CA SER A 7 -0.69 30.49 -5.61
C SER A 7 -0.61 29.01 -5.19
N PHE A 8 -0.41 28.10 -6.15
CA PHE A 8 -0.19 26.68 -5.85
C PHE A 8 1.12 26.50 -5.09
N ILE A 9 1.09 25.81 -3.95
CA ILE A 9 2.26 25.55 -3.12
C ILE A 9 2.67 24.09 -3.29
N PHE A 10 3.93 23.89 -3.65
CA PHE A 10 4.52 22.55 -3.72
C PHE A 10 4.88 22.07 -2.30
N TYR A 11 4.45 20.86 -1.96
CA TYR A 11 4.79 20.19 -0.72
C TYR A 11 5.60 18.93 -1.01
N SER A 12 6.54 18.63 -0.13
CA SER A 12 7.22 17.34 -0.09
C SER A 12 6.81 16.60 1.18
N ARG A 13 7.05 15.30 1.21
CA ARG A 13 6.78 14.45 2.37
C ARG A 13 7.91 13.47 2.61
N LEU A 14 8.05 13.05 3.85
CA LEU A 14 8.87 11.91 4.26
C LEU A 14 7.96 10.85 4.85
N HIS A 15 8.29 9.58 4.62
CA HIS A 15 7.60 8.45 5.22
C HIS A 15 8.42 7.89 6.38
N LEU A 16 7.81 7.79 7.55
CA LEU A 16 8.34 7.01 8.66
C LEU A 16 7.62 5.67 8.69
N ILE A 17 8.37 4.58 8.50
CA ILE A 17 7.83 3.23 8.52
C ILE A 17 7.97 2.70 9.94
N GLU A 18 6.86 2.24 10.52
CA GLU A 18 6.78 1.66 11.85
C GLU A 18 6.29 0.21 11.79
N LEU A 19 6.86 -0.63 12.65
CA LEU A 19 6.40 -2.02 12.80
C LEU A 19 5.21 -2.06 13.74
N THR A 20 4.05 -2.48 13.24
CA THR A 20 2.82 -2.59 14.04
C THR A 20 2.78 -3.83 14.95
N GLY A 21 3.62 -4.83 14.65
CA GLY A 21 3.59 -6.14 15.32
C GLY A 21 2.39 -7.02 14.93
N ILE A 22 1.47 -6.52 14.10
CA ILE A 22 0.30 -7.24 13.61
C ILE A 22 0.72 -8.18 12.48
N LYS A 23 0.23 -9.41 12.51
CA LYS A 23 0.56 -10.46 11.53
C LYS A 23 -0.68 -11.26 11.20
N ALA A 24 -0.86 -11.58 9.92
CA ALA A 24 -1.88 -12.50 9.44
C ALA A 24 -1.21 -13.74 8.83
N SER A 25 -1.74 -14.91 9.15
CA SER A 25 -1.30 -16.20 8.61
C SER A 25 -2.32 -16.77 7.61
N ASN A 26 -3.51 -16.18 7.52
CA ASN A 26 -4.60 -16.58 6.63
C ASN A 26 -5.51 -15.38 6.30
N LEU A 27 -6.45 -15.58 5.36
CA LEU A 27 -7.35 -14.52 4.89
C LEU A 27 -8.30 -14.00 5.97
N SER A 28 -8.73 -14.85 6.91
CA SER A 28 -9.63 -14.43 7.99
C SER A 28 -8.92 -13.46 8.95
N GLU A 29 -7.68 -13.77 9.35
CA GLU A 29 -6.85 -12.86 10.15
C GLU A 29 -6.54 -11.57 9.39
N LEU A 30 -6.21 -11.65 8.10
CA LEU A 30 -5.96 -10.45 7.29
C LEU A 30 -7.20 -9.55 7.26
N LEU A 31 -8.38 -10.11 7.01
CA LEU A 31 -9.64 -9.34 6.96
C LEU A 31 -9.98 -8.71 8.32
N GLU A 32 -9.77 -9.43 9.41
CA GLU A 32 -9.96 -8.91 10.76
C GLU A 32 -9.04 -7.71 11.04
N HIS A 33 -7.76 -7.83 10.67
CA HIS A 33 -6.80 -6.75 10.82
C HIS A 33 -7.13 -5.56 9.91
N LEU A 34 -7.49 -5.78 8.64
CA LEU A 34 -7.85 -4.70 7.71
C LEU A 34 -9.03 -3.84 8.20
N ARG A 35 -9.92 -4.39 9.03
CA ARG A 35 -11.03 -3.65 9.64
C ARG A 35 -10.61 -2.75 10.80
N THR A 36 -9.44 -2.97 11.38
CA THR A 36 -9.01 -2.36 12.65
C THR A 36 -7.72 -1.55 12.56
N VAL A 37 -6.83 -1.86 11.61
CA VAL A 37 -5.57 -1.15 11.42
C VAL A 37 -5.79 0.31 10.99
N PRO A 38 -4.86 1.22 11.33
CA PRO A 38 -4.86 2.57 10.78
C PRO A 38 -4.82 2.58 9.25
N GLY A 39 -5.48 3.55 8.62
CA GLY A 39 -5.46 3.69 7.16
C GLY A 39 -4.06 3.91 6.58
N SER A 40 -3.08 4.36 7.39
CA SER A 40 -1.68 4.45 7.00
C SER A 40 -1.05 3.08 6.69
N CYS A 41 -1.46 2.02 7.37
CA CYS A 41 -1.01 0.66 7.08
C CYS A 41 -1.47 0.21 5.70
N ILE A 42 -2.77 0.43 5.39
CA ILE A 42 -3.34 0.12 4.08
C ILE A 42 -2.64 0.97 3.01
N TYR A 43 -2.45 2.26 3.25
CA TYR A 43 -1.77 3.17 2.33
C TYR A 43 -0.34 2.71 2.04
N HIS A 44 0.43 2.33 3.06
CA HIS A 44 1.78 1.80 2.90
C HIS A 44 1.77 0.57 1.99
N HIS A 45 0.97 -0.44 2.33
CA HIS A 45 0.94 -1.73 1.62
C HIS A 45 0.37 -1.67 0.19
N THR A 46 -0.28 -0.57 -0.18
CA THR A 46 -0.84 -0.35 -1.53
C THR A 46 -0.02 0.60 -2.40
N HIS A 47 0.59 1.64 -1.83
CA HIS A 47 1.19 2.74 -2.62
C HIS A 47 2.72 2.79 -2.56
N HIS A 48 3.33 1.96 -1.72
CA HIS A 48 4.76 2.04 -1.49
C HIS A 48 5.58 1.48 -2.66
N PHE A 49 5.09 0.47 -3.38
CA PHE A 49 5.72 -0.02 -4.60
C PHE A 49 5.79 1.04 -5.70
N ILE A 50 4.72 1.83 -5.87
CA ILE A 50 4.65 2.93 -6.84
C ILE A 50 5.72 3.99 -6.57
N GLN A 51 6.04 4.21 -5.29
CA GLN A 51 7.01 5.24 -4.88
C GLN A 51 8.45 4.76 -4.95
N ARG A 52 8.68 3.45 -4.80
CA ARG A 52 10.05 2.93 -4.73
C ARG A 52 10.69 2.85 -6.12
N HIS A 53 10.00 2.45 -7.20
CA HIS A 53 10.70 2.19 -8.47
C HIS A 53 9.90 2.53 -9.74
N GLN A 54 10.51 3.32 -10.63
CA GLN A 54 9.98 3.69 -11.95
C GLN A 54 10.39 2.75 -13.10
N TYR A 55 11.16 1.68 -12.86
CA TYR A 55 11.74 0.91 -13.97
C TYR A 55 11.83 -0.59 -13.68
N LEU A 56 11.26 -1.38 -14.61
CA LEU A 56 11.67 -2.73 -15.01
C LEU A 56 11.19 -3.94 -14.18
N SER A 57 9.87 -4.11 -14.06
CA SER A 57 9.14 -5.40 -14.08
C SER A 57 7.69 -5.11 -13.69
N PRO A 58 6.68 -5.89 -14.13
CA PRO A 58 5.41 -5.87 -13.43
C PRO A 58 5.63 -6.55 -12.08
N GLU A 59 6.05 -5.77 -11.09
CA GLU A 59 5.93 -6.14 -9.69
C GLU A 59 4.43 -6.32 -9.35
N PRO A 60 4.11 -7.07 -8.28
CA PRO A 60 2.74 -7.17 -7.79
C PRO A 60 2.17 -5.77 -7.58
N ALA A 61 0.90 -5.57 -7.94
CA ALA A 61 0.27 -4.26 -7.85
C ALA A 61 0.27 -3.69 -6.41
N ASN A 62 0.24 -4.56 -5.41
CA ASN A 62 0.37 -4.22 -3.98
C ASN A 62 0.78 -5.44 -3.13
N ASP A 63 1.14 -5.21 -1.86
CA ASP A 63 1.59 -6.26 -0.94
C ASP A 63 0.49 -7.31 -0.68
N PHE A 64 -0.79 -6.93 -0.68
CA PHE A 64 -1.89 -7.87 -0.42
C PHE A 64 -2.09 -8.83 -1.58
N ALA A 65 -2.07 -8.32 -2.81
CA ALA A 65 -2.11 -9.12 -4.04
C ALA A 65 -0.93 -10.10 -4.09
N TYR A 66 0.28 -9.62 -3.81
CA TYR A 66 1.47 -10.47 -3.72
C TYR A 66 1.34 -11.57 -2.67
N TRP A 67 0.89 -11.22 -1.47
CA TRP A 67 0.79 -12.18 -0.38
C TRP A 67 -0.25 -13.26 -0.67
N ALA A 68 -1.40 -12.87 -1.23
CA ALA A 68 -2.42 -13.83 -1.66
C ALA A 68 -1.89 -14.79 -2.73
N SER A 69 -1.20 -14.29 -3.76
CA SER A 69 -0.70 -15.15 -4.85
C SER A 69 0.49 -16.01 -4.44
N GLU A 70 1.51 -15.41 -3.82
CA GLU A 70 2.81 -16.07 -3.61
C GLU A 70 2.92 -16.78 -2.25
N SER A 71 2.21 -16.29 -1.22
CA SER A 71 2.27 -16.90 0.11
C SER A 71 1.12 -17.87 0.36
N LEU A 72 -0.10 -17.55 -0.10
CA LEU A 72 -1.26 -18.44 0.04
C LEU A 72 -1.51 -19.32 -1.19
N GLY A 73 -0.89 -19.01 -2.34
CA GLY A 73 -1.11 -19.73 -3.59
C GLY A 73 -2.44 -19.41 -4.29
N ASP A 74 -3.19 -18.42 -3.81
CA ASP A 74 -4.48 -18.01 -4.34
C ASP A 74 -4.29 -16.94 -5.42
N LYS A 75 -3.97 -17.40 -6.63
CA LYS A 75 -3.72 -16.51 -7.77
C LYS A 75 -4.93 -15.70 -8.17
N GLN A 76 -6.13 -16.29 -8.08
CA GLN A 76 -7.36 -15.58 -8.45
C GLN A 76 -7.58 -14.40 -7.50
N LEU A 77 -7.49 -14.62 -6.19
CA LEU A 77 -7.61 -13.53 -5.23
C LEU A 77 -6.48 -12.50 -5.41
N GLY A 78 -5.27 -12.95 -5.71
CA GLY A 78 -4.15 -12.05 -6.04
C GLY A 78 -4.48 -11.12 -7.22
N GLU A 79 -5.10 -11.64 -8.28
CA GLU A 79 -5.56 -10.86 -9.43
C GLU A 79 -6.72 -9.90 -9.07
N GLU A 80 -7.66 -10.32 -8.22
CA GLU A 80 -8.78 -9.48 -7.77
C GLU A 80 -8.32 -8.33 -6.86
N LEU A 81 -7.23 -8.53 -6.12
CA LEU A 81 -6.64 -7.52 -5.24
C LEU A 81 -5.70 -6.54 -5.96
N ALA A 82 -5.27 -6.85 -7.19
CA ALA A 82 -4.30 -6.07 -7.94
C ALA A 82 -4.89 -4.79 -8.56
#